data_AF-A0A8T5BQ00-F1
#
_entry.id   AF-A0A8T5BQ00-F1
#
_cell.length_a   1.000
_cell.length_b   1.000
_cell.length_c   1.000
_cell.angle_alpha   90.00
_cell.angle_beta   90.00
_cell.angle_gamma   90.00
#
_symmetry.space_group_name_H-M   'P 1'
#
loop_
_entity.id
_entity.type
_entity.pdbx_description
1 polymer ?
#
loop_
_entity_poly.entity_id
_entity_poly.type
_entity_poly.pdbx_seq_one_letter_code
_entity_poly.pdbx_strand_id
1 'polypeptide(L)'
;MKKKFVYLTVGLILIFIILYFYLNQTSILKSSELISAYIIVTKNFGKEVIIEKKVTVTLGASALDALKMVANVETAYGGGFVISINGIKSTYPKEPYDWFFYVNGFLAKEGASTYILSNNDFIQWDYHYWGNAFTPTATLAVYPNSFINGYKGKVSPTLIVFQKEFSKEAEEIKSQLTQFNVKVETLPIEMITENEKSSCNIIILSKSDSKLVLELNGIHERIGLQLYFKENILIESNNVHKQYLKAGFIQALQNVWNPKGNMACENTILLVSGTDVDSVKKAVNILLNLQEYKYSFGLIVTDQEVLMLPTET
;
A
#
# COMPACT_ATOMS: atom_id res chain seq x y z
N MET A 1 32.35 68.75 -11.38
CA MET A 1 31.07 68.11 -10.97
C MET A 1 30.79 66.76 -11.65
N LYS A 2 30.99 66.61 -12.98
CA LYS A 2 30.63 65.37 -13.71
C LYS A 2 31.30 64.07 -13.22
N LYS A 3 32.60 64.08 -12.86
CA LYS A 3 33.32 62.87 -12.38
C LYS A 3 32.78 62.32 -11.05
N LYS A 4 32.42 63.19 -10.08
CA LYS A 4 31.85 62.75 -8.79
C LYS A 4 30.49 62.06 -8.96
N PHE A 5 29.69 62.50 -9.93
CA PHE A 5 28.40 61.90 -10.23
C PHE A 5 28.54 60.50 -10.84
N VAL A 6 29.56 60.28 -11.69
CA VAL A 6 29.87 58.96 -12.27
C VAL A 6 30.34 57.96 -11.20
N TYR A 7 31.16 58.38 -10.23
CA TYR A 7 31.58 57.49 -9.15
C TYR A 7 30.41 57.11 -8.22
N LEU A 8 29.47 58.03 -7.99
CA LEU A 8 28.27 57.76 -7.19
C LEU A 8 27.33 56.76 -7.89
N THR A 9 27.12 56.90 -9.21
CA THR A 9 26.26 55.99 -9.97
C THR A 9 26.86 54.59 -10.08
N VAL A 10 28.18 54.47 -10.29
CA VAL A 10 28.87 53.17 -10.31
C VAL A 10 28.80 52.49 -8.94
N GLY A 11 28.99 53.25 -7.84
CA GLY A 11 28.87 52.73 -6.48
C GLY A 11 27.47 52.20 -6.16
N LEU A 12 26.41 52.92 -6.57
CA LEU A 12 25.03 52.47 -6.39
C LEU A 12 24.72 51.19 -7.18
N ILE A 13 25.18 51.09 -8.44
CA ILE A 13 25.00 49.88 -9.26
C ILE A 13 25.68 48.68 -8.59
N LEU A 14 26.89 48.85 -8.05
CA LEU A 14 27.61 47.78 -7.35
C LEU A 14 26.87 47.33 -6.08
N ILE A 15 26.32 48.27 -5.31
CA ILE A 15 25.49 47.96 -4.13
C ILE A 15 24.23 47.19 -4.55
N PHE A 16 23.56 47.61 -5.62
CA PHE A 16 22.38 46.88 -6.14
C PHE A 16 22.72 45.48 -6.63
N ILE A 17 23.87 45.27 -7.28
CA ILE A 17 24.34 43.95 -7.70
C ILE A 17 24.64 43.08 -6.47
N ILE A 18 25.36 43.60 -5.48
CA ILE A 18 25.66 42.87 -4.24
C ILE A 18 24.35 42.53 -3.51
N LEU A 19 23.42 43.48 -3.39
CA LEU A 19 22.13 43.27 -2.76
C LEU A 19 21.28 42.25 -3.53
N TYR A 20 21.30 42.29 -4.87
CA TYR A 20 20.64 41.29 -5.72
C TYR A 20 21.24 39.89 -5.53
N PHE A 21 22.57 39.77 -5.45
CA PHE A 21 23.24 38.50 -5.14
C PHE A 21 22.96 38.02 -3.72
N TYR A 22 22.87 38.91 -2.74
CA TYR A 22 22.54 38.58 -1.35
C TYR A 22 21.08 38.13 -1.22
N LEU A 23 20.15 38.86 -1.84
CA LEU A 23 18.72 38.52 -1.89
C LEU A 23 18.48 37.20 -2.64
N ASN A 24 19.25 36.93 -3.71
CA ASN A 24 19.21 35.64 -4.39
C ASN A 24 19.90 34.52 -3.60
N GLN A 25 20.95 34.77 -2.83
CA GLN A 25 21.49 33.75 -1.92
C GLN A 25 20.48 33.36 -0.84
N THR A 26 19.73 34.34 -0.29
CA THR A 26 18.67 34.05 0.68
C THR A 26 17.48 33.30 0.09
N SER A 27 17.23 33.40 -1.22
CA SER A 27 16.23 32.57 -1.91
C SER A 27 16.77 31.19 -2.33
N ILE A 28 18.09 31.05 -2.50
CA ILE A 28 18.79 29.76 -2.73
C ILE A 28 18.90 28.93 -1.44
N LEU A 29 18.86 29.56 -0.26
CA LEU A 29 18.40 28.93 0.98
C LEU A 29 16.89 28.70 0.92
N LYS A 30 16.45 28.01 -0.14
CA LYS A 30 15.12 27.41 -0.24
C LYS A 30 14.99 26.57 1.02
N SER A 31 14.09 26.96 1.93
CA SER A 31 13.67 26.08 3.02
C SER A 31 13.35 24.74 2.37
N SER A 32 14.16 23.71 2.66
CA SER A 32 13.90 22.38 2.11
C SER A 32 12.54 21.98 2.64
N GLU A 33 11.53 22.00 1.77
CA GLU A 33 10.18 21.61 2.15
C GLU A 33 10.25 20.22 2.79
N LEU A 34 9.68 20.09 3.98
CA LEU A 34 9.74 18.85 4.74
C LEU A 34 8.42 18.10 4.58
N ILE A 35 8.54 16.79 4.39
CA ILE A 35 7.40 15.87 4.36
C ILE A 35 7.57 14.82 5.45
N SER A 36 6.46 14.20 5.85
CA SER A 36 6.48 13.04 6.75
C SER A 36 6.39 11.75 5.96
N ALA A 37 6.99 10.68 6.47
CA ALA A 37 6.76 9.31 6.01
C ALA A 37 6.73 8.36 7.22
N TYR A 38 6.02 7.25 7.10
CA TYR A 38 5.95 6.20 8.11
C TYR A 38 6.74 5.00 7.61
N ILE A 39 7.73 4.55 8.38
CA ILE A 39 8.56 3.38 8.09
C ILE A 39 8.17 2.26 9.03
N ILE A 40 7.69 1.17 8.45
CA ILE A 40 7.31 -0.05 9.14
C ILE A 40 8.24 -1.14 8.64
N VAL A 41 8.89 -1.86 9.55
CA VAL A 41 9.70 -3.04 9.23
C VAL A 41 9.13 -4.21 10.00
N THR A 42 8.73 -5.24 9.26
CA THR A 42 8.09 -6.44 9.79
C THR A 42 8.78 -7.71 9.29
N LYS A 43 8.46 -8.82 9.95
CA LYS A 43 8.78 -10.18 9.50
C LYS A 43 7.51 -10.98 9.39
N ASN A 44 7.57 -12.03 8.58
CA ASN A 44 6.56 -13.07 8.51
C ASN A 44 5.18 -12.51 8.16
N PHE A 45 5.12 -11.67 7.12
CA PHE A 45 3.89 -11.06 6.62
C PHE A 45 3.18 -10.19 7.66
N GLY A 46 3.95 -9.33 8.34
CA GLY A 46 3.44 -8.39 9.33
C GLY A 46 3.27 -8.93 10.75
N LYS A 47 3.48 -10.24 10.98
CA LYS A 47 3.25 -10.86 12.29
C LYS A 47 4.23 -10.43 13.38
N GLU A 48 5.45 -10.04 13.00
CA GLU A 48 6.48 -9.56 13.92
C GLU A 48 6.90 -8.15 13.50
N VAL A 49 6.66 -7.14 14.36
CA VAL A 49 7.06 -5.75 14.11
C VAL A 49 8.46 -5.51 14.69
N ILE A 50 9.37 -5.06 13.84
CA ILE A 50 10.76 -4.70 14.20
C ILE A 50 10.91 -3.19 14.36
N ILE A 51 10.34 -2.41 13.44
CA ILE A 51 10.38 -0.94 13.45
C ILE A 51 8.99 -0.41 13.13
N GLU A 52 8.56 0.60 13.88
CA GLU A 52 7.44 1.47 13.54
C GLU A 52 7.83 2.90 13.90
N LYS A 53 8.13 3.72 12.88
CA LYS A 53 8.60 5.10 13.08
C LYS A 53 8.03 6.05 12.05
N LYS A 54 7.62 7.23 12.52
CA LYS A 54 7.41 8.40 11.66
C LYS A 54 8.73 9.14 11.51
N VAL A 55 9.12 9.45 10.28
CA VAL A 55 10.32 10.24 9.96
C VAL A 55 9.91 11.53 9.25
N THR A 56 10.74 12.56 9.40
CA THR A 56 10.63 13.82 8.66
C THR A 56 11.81 13.91 7.70
N VAL A 57 11.53 14.05 6.41
CA VAL A 57 12.53 14.07 5.35
C VAL A 57 12.36 15.30 4.48
N THR A 58 13.42 15.70 3.78
CA THR A 58 13.34 16.72 2.74
C THR A 58 12.55 16.20 1.54
N LEU A 59 11.72 17.05 0.93
CA LEU A 59 11.06 16.76 -0.33
C LEU A 59 12.09 16.31 -1.37
N GLY A 60 11.80 15.18 -2.05
CA GLY A 60 12.74 14.53 -2.97
C GLY A 60 13.55 13.39 -2.34
N ALA A 61 13.42 13.13 -1.04
CA ALA A 61 14.01 11.94 -0.41
C ALA A 61 13.36 10.65 -0.94
N SER A 62 14.17 9.59 -1.10
CA SER A 62 13.70 8.27 -1.52
C SER A 62 13.20 7.42 -0.33
N ALA A 63 12.48 6.34 -0.62
CA ALA A 63 12.09 5.36 0.40
C ALA A 63 13.32 4.74 1.10
N LEU A 64 14.42 4.54 0.38
CA LEU A 64 15.68 4.06 0.96
C LEU A 64 16.32 5.08 1.91
N ASP A 65 16.27 6.37 1.58
CA ASP A 65 16.80 7.43 2.46
C ASP A 65 16.05 7.45 3.80
N ALA A 66 14.72 7.35 3.75
CA ALA A 66 13.90 7.30 4.95
C ALA A 66 14.12 6.02 5.77
N LEU A 67 14.32 4.85 5.13
CA LEU A 67 14.66 3.62 5.84
C LEU A 67 16.01 3.76 6.57
N LYS A 68 17.03 4.33 5.92
CA LYS A 68 18.37 4.54 6.50
C LYS A 68 18.39 5.47 7.72
N MET A 69 17.36 6.30 7.91
CA MET A 69 17.23 7.12 9.12
C MET A 69 16.88 6.30 10.36
N VAL A 70 16.30 5.11 10.20
CA VAL A 70 15.77 4.30 11.31
C VAL A 70 16.37 2.90 11.40
N ALA A 71 17.18 2.49 10.41
CA ALA A 71 17.79 1.17 10.36
C ALA A 71 19.20 1.20 9.75
N ASN A 72 20.02 0.22 10.12
CA ASN A 72 21.24 -0.10 9.39
C ASN A 72 20.89 -0.95 8.16
N VAL A 73 21.21 -0.47 6.96
CA VAL A 73 20.78 -1.06 5.69
C VAL A 73 21.98 -1.42 4.84
N GLU A 74 22.04 -2.68 4.40
CA GLU A 74 22.97 -3.12 3.36
C GLU A 74 22.23 -3.26 2.03
N THR A 75 22.86 -2.82 0.93
CA THR A 75 22.28 -2.89 -0.41
C THR A 75 23.21 -3.59 -1.41
N ALA A 76 22.62 -4.14 -2.48
CA ALA A 76 23.32 -4.81 -3.58
C ALA A 76 22.92 -4.26 -4.95
N TYR A 77 23.54 -4.79 -6.01
CA TYR A 77 23.20 -4.53 -7.43
C TYR A 77 23.10 -3.05 -7.81
N GLY A 78 24.13 -2.26 -7.47
CA GLY A 78 24.12 -0.81 -7.74
C GLY A 78 23.40 0.02 -6.67
N GLY A 79 23.02 -0.60 -5.56
CA GLY A 79 22.64 0.08 -4.31
C GLY A 79 21.14 0.28 -4.10
N GLY A 80 20.30 -0.10 -5.08
CA GLY A 80 18.85 0.03 -5.00
C GLY A 80 18.11 -1.18 -4.43
N PHE A 81 18.77 -2.34 -4.35
CA PHE A 81 18.19 -3.56 -3.79
C PHE A 81 18.64 -3.74 -2.34
N VAL A 82 17.69 -3.73 -1.40
CA VAL A 82 17.98 -3.90 0.03
C VAL A 82 18.14 -5.39 0.33
N ILE A 83 19.32 -5.77 0.82
CA ILE A 83 19.64 -7.17 1.14
C ILE A 83 19.69 -7.43 2.65
N SER A 84 19.74 -6.38 3.47
CA SER A 84 19.78 -6.50 4.93
C SER A 84 19.19 -5.27 5.60
N ILE A 85 18.40 -5.49 6.64
CA ILE A 85 17.93 -4.45 7.56
C ILE A 85 18.24 -4.92 8.98
N ASN A 86 19.02 -4.12 9.72
CA ASN A 86 19.47 -4.44 11.09
C ASN A 86 20.10 -5.84 11.24
N GLY A 87 20.83 -6.29 10.21
CA GLY A 87 21.54 -7.57 10.22
C GLY A 87 20.70 -8.78 9.80
N ILE A 88 19.38 -8.63 9.59
CA ILE A 88 18.53 -9.67 9.01
C ILE A 88 18.74 -9.66 7.50
N LYS A 89 19.51 -10.62 7.00
CA LYS A 89 19.92 -10.69 5.59
C LYS A 89 18.99 -11.56 4.76
N SER A 90 18.84 -11.22 3.49
CA SER A 90 18.34 -12.15 2.47
C SER A 90 19.17 -13.44 2.52
N THR A 91 18.49 -14.58 2.52
CA THR A 91 19.12 -15.91 2.53
C THR A 91 19.11 -16.55 1.15
N TYR A 92 18.55 -15.88 0.15
CA TYR A 92 18.55 -16.36 -1.23
C TYR A 92 19.98 -16.34 -1.81
N PRO A 93 20.42 -17.38 -2.57
CA PRO A 93 19.66 -18.50 -3.10
C PRO A 93 19.57 -19.74 -2.19
N LYS A 94 20.09 -19.72 -0.96
CA LYS A 94 20.06 -20.88 -0.05
C LYS A 94 18.64 -21.22 0.39
N GLU A 95 17.90 -20.20 0.83
CA GLU A 95 16.48 -20.30 1.21
C GLU A 95 15.75 -19.09 0.64
N PRO A 96 14.51 -19.24 0.14
CA PRO A 96 13.77 -18.17 -0.52
C PRO A 96 13.13 -17.24 0.51
N TYR A 97 13.96 -16.58 1.33
CA TYR A 97 13.58 -15.43 2.14
C TYR A 97 14.26 -14.19 1.60
N ASP A 98 13.48 -13.11 1.46
CA ASP A 98 14.00 -11.81 1.05
C ASP A 98 13.18 -10.65 1.64
N TRP A 99 13.68 -9.44 1.45
CA TRP A 99 12.98 -8.19 1.79
C TRP A 99 12.08 -7.74 0.65
N PHE A 100 10.80 -7.61 0.95
CA PHE A 100 9.80 -6.98 0.07
C PHE A 100 9.44 -5.62 0.62
N PHE A 101 9.17 -4.66 -0.27
CA PHE A 101 8.75 -3.34 0.16
C PHE A 101 7.47 -2.87 -0.53
N TYR A 102 6.61 -2.29 0.28
CA TYR A 102 5.27 -1.86 -0.07
C TYR A 102 5.12 -0.37 0.21
N VAL A 103 4.43 0.31 -0.68
CA VAL A 103 4.12 1.74 -0.58
C VAL A 103 2.61 1.88 -0.49
N ASN A 104 2.11 2.37 0.66
CA ASN A 104 0.68 2.55 0.92
C ASN A 104 -0.13 1.28 0.62
N GLY A 105 0.46 0.10 0.87
CA GLY A 105 -0.13 -1.20 0.61
C GLY A 105 0.17 -1.80 -0.77
N PHE A 106 0.74 -1.06 -1.74
CA PHE A 106 1.13 -1.60 -3.04
C PHE A 106 2.52 -2.21 -3.00
N LEU A 107 2.72 -3.44 -3.48
CA LEU A 107 4.06 -3.95 -3.74
C LEU A 107 4.73 -3.05 -4.78
N ALA A 108 5.86 -2.45 -4.42
CA ALA A 108 6.50 -1.46 -5.26
C ALA A 108 7.06 -2.10 -6.55
N LYS A 109 6.87 -1.39 -7.67
CA LYS A 109 7.37 -1.82 -8.99
C LYS A 109 8.75 -1.26 -9.34
N GLU A 110 9.28 -0.36 -8.52
CA GLU A 110 10.59 0.27 -8.70
C GLU A 110 11.47 -0.01 -7.48
N GLY A 111 12.76 0.33 -7.53
CA GLY A 111 13.66 0.17 -6.38
C GLY A 111 13.43 1.25 -5.32
N ALA A 112 13.74 0.95 -4.06
CA ALA A 112 13.52 1.89 -2.96
C ALA A 112 14.39 3.15 -3.03
N SER A 113 15.53 3.10 -3.72
CA SER A 113 16.37 4.28 -4.00
C SER A 113 15.77 5.18 -5.09
N THR A 114 14.82 4.67 -5.88
CA THR A 114 14.20 5.39 -7.00
C THR A 114 12.80 5.89 -6.67
N TYR A 115 12.10 5.23 -5.75
CA TYR A 115 10.79 5.69 -5.30
C TYR A 115 10.98 6.95 -4.44
N ILE A 116 10.52 8.09 -4.95
CA ILE A 116 10.50 9.36 -4.23
C ILE A 116 9.24 9.46 -3.37
N LEU A 117 9.44 9.77 -2.10
CA LEU A 117 8.36 9.82 -1.11
C LEU A 117 7.36 10.93 -1.40
N SER A 118 6.08 10.60 -1.24
CA SER A 118 5.00 11.58 -1.09
C SER A 118 4.70 11.80 0.38
N ASN A 119 4.10 12.96 0.71
CA ASN A 119 3.82 13.29 2.10
C ASN A 119 2.83 12.29 2.73
N ASN A 120 3.18 11.83 3.93
CA ASN A 120 2.50 10.80 4.70
C ASN A 120 2.47 9.41 4.06
N ASP A 121 3.39 9.09 3.14
CA ASP A 121 3.53 7.72 2.64
C ASP A 121 3.84 6.74 3.78
N PHE A 122 3.20 5.58 3.71
CA PHE A 122 3.52 4.40 4.52
C PHE A 122 4.41 3.47 3.70
N ILE A 123 5.64 3.28 4.15
CA ILE A 123 6.61 2.36 3.57
C ILE A 123 6.74 1.17 4.50
N GLN A 124 6.22 0.03 4.07
CA GLN A 124 6.37 -1.23 4.79
C GLN A 124 7.47 -2.06 4.13
N TRP A 125 8.40 -2.53 4.93
CA TRP A 125 9.38 -3.55 4.58
C TRP A 125 9.00 -4.83 5.31
N ASP A 126 8.85 -5.94 4.59
CA ASP A 126 8.57 -7.22 5.22
C ASP A 126 9.58 -8.26 4.76
N TYR A 127 10.21 -8.94 5.73
CA TYR A 127 11.07 -10.09 5.47
C TYR A 127 10.27 -11.38 5.64
N HIS A 128 10.09 -12.12 4.55
CA HIS A 128 9.30 -13.33 4.56
C HIS A 128 9.75 -14.35 3.51
N TYR A 129 9.28 -15.58 3.71
CA TYR A 129 9.44 -16.69 2.78
C TYR A 129 8.56 -16.50 1.54
N TRP A 130 9.12 -16.67 0.35
CA TRP A 130 8.40 -16.52 -0.93
C TRP A 130 8.43 -17.79 -1.80
N GLY A 131 9.02 -18.89 -1.31
CA GLY A 131 9.26 -20.11 -2.09
C GLY A 131 8.00 -20.85 -2.58
N ASN A 132 6.81 -20.53 -2.07
CA ASN A 132 5.55 -21.14 -2.51
C ASN A 132 4.95 -20.44 -3.74
N ALA A 133 5.64 -19.47 -4.35
CA ALA A 133 5.25 -18.74 -5.56
C ALA A 133 4.09 -17.73 -5.42
N PHE A 134 3.63 -17.43 -4.21
CA PHE A 134 2.59 -16.42 -3.96
C PHE A 134 3.21 -15.15 -3.38
N THR A 135 3.32 -14.10 -4.20
CA THR A 135 3.70 -12.76 -3.73
C THR A 135 2.46 -11.86 -3.75
N PRO A 136 1.95 -11.44 -2.58
CA PRO A 136 0.86 -10.47 -2.52
C PRO A 136 1.26 -9.17 -3.20
N THR A 137 0.48 -8.76 -4.21
CA THR A 137 0.79 -7.55 -5.00
C THR A 137 0.29 -6.28 -4.33
N ALA A 138 -0.67 -6.41 -3.41
CA ALA A 138 -0.98 -5.40 -2.41
C ALA A 138 -1.25 -6.07 -1.06
N THR A 139 -1.34 -5.26 0.00
CA THR A 139 -1.50 -5.75 1.38
C THR A 139 -2.58 -4.96 2.14
N LEU A 140 -3.19 -5.62 3.11
CA LEU A 140 -4.12 -5.03 4.07
C LEU A 140 -3.40 -4.19 5.15
N ALA A 141 -2.08 -4.31 5.22
CA ALA A 141 -1.20 -3.94 6.33
C ALA A 141 -1.37 -2.50 6.84
N VAL A 142 -1.63 -1.59 5.91
CA VAL A 142 -1.74 -0.15 6.16
C VAL A 142 -3.07 0.39 5.66
N TYR A 143 -4.13 -0.43 5.67
CA TYR A 143 -5.47 0.05 5.35
C TYR A 143 -5.84 1.28 6.21
N PRO A 144 -6.41 2.36 5.62
CA PRO A 144 -6.87 2.49 4.23
C PRO A 144 -5.92 3.30 3.31
N ASN A 145 -4.61 3.31 3.55
CA ASN A 145 -3.67 4.21 2.86
C ASN A 145 -3.60 4.06 1.33
N SER A 146 -3.92 2.89 0.78
CA SER A 146 -4.04 2.70 -0.68
C SER A 146 -5.12 3.60 -1.29
N PHE A 147 -6.14 3.98 -0.52
CA PHE A 147 -7.22 4.88 -0.91
C PHE A 147 -6.99 6.34 -0.51
N ILE A 148 -6.08 6.60 0.44
CA ILE A 148 -5.75 7.97 0.91
C ILE A 148 -4.61 8.57 0.07
N ASN A 149 -3.50 7.84 -0.04
CA ASN A 149 -2.28 8.32 -0.67
C ASN A 149 -2.00 7.66 -2.02
N GLY A 150 -2.52 6.44 -2.23
CA GLY A 150 -2.27 5.66 -3.42
C GLY A 150 -0.78 5.43 -3.66
N TYR A 151 -0.33 5.42 -4.91
CA TYR A 151 1.08 5.22 -5.25
C TYR A 151 1.64 6.48 -5.90
N LYS A 152 2.80 6.97 -5.42
CA LYS A 152 3.38 8.27 -5.83
C LYS A 152 2.42 9.46 -5.65
N GLY A 153 1.62 9.43 -4.58
CA GLY A 153 0.62 10.47 -4.29
C GLY A 153 -0.53 10.53 -5.29
N LYS A 154 -0.71 9.49 -6.13
CA LYS A 154 -1.81 9.40 -7.09
C LYS A 154 -2.84 8.40 -6.61
N VAL A 155 -4.10 8.85 -6.55
CA VAL A 155 -5.23 8.07 -6.03
C VAL A 155 -6.29 7.95 -7.13
N SER A 156 -6.62 6.71 -7.50
CA SER A 156 -7.78 6.44 -8.36
C SER A 156 -9.10 6.66 -7.61
N PRO A 157 -10.20 7.00 -8.32
CA PRO A 157 -11.53 7.03 -7.71
C PRO A 157 -11.84 5.70 -7.01
N THR A 158 -12.52 5.75 -5.87
CA THR A 158 -12.83 4.55 -5.08
C THR A 158 -14.30 4.19 -5.20
N LEU A 159 -14.57 2.93 -5.54
CA LEU A 159 -15.90 2.35 -5.61
C LEU A 159 -16.03 1.19 -4.63
N ILE A 160 -17.13 1.18 -3.88
CA ILE A 160 -17.56 0.01 -3.13
C ILE A 160 -18.65 -0.67 -3.94
N VAL A 161 -18.35 -1.88 -4.43
CA VAL A 161 -19.31 -2.70 -5.17
C VAL A 161 -19.80 -3.83 -4.28
N PHE A 162 -21.11 -4.00 -4.19
CA PHE A 162 -21.71 -4.90 -3.20
C PHE A 162 -22.91 -5.69 -3.73
N GLN A 163 -23.06 -6.94 -3.28
CA GLN A 163 -24.35 -7.65 -3.41
C GLN A 163 -25.39 -7.03 -2.49
N LYS A 164 -26.66 -7.05 -2.89
CA LYS A 164 -27.78 -6.34 -2.23
C LYS A 164 -27.82 -6.52 -0.70
N GLU A 165 -27.56 -7.72 -0.19
CA GLU A 165 -27.55 -8.04 1.24
C GLU A 165 -26.48 -7.31 2.07
N PHE A 166 -25.47 -6.71 1.43
CA PHE A 166 -24.36 -5.98 2.04
C PHE A 166 -24.48 -4.45 1.90
N SER A 167 -25.66 -3.93 1.55
CA SER A 167 -25.87 -2.49 1.36
C SER A 167 -25.57 -1.66 2.61
N LYS A 168 -25.85 -2.20 3.80
CA LYS A 168 -25.59 -1.50 5.07
C LYS A 168 -24.09 -1.44 5.33
N GLU A 169 -23.43 -2.57 5.19
CA GLU A 169 -21.99 -2.75 5.36
C GLU A 169 -21.19 -1.86 4.39
N ALA A 170 -21.67 -1.70 3.15
CA ALA A 170 -21.09 -0.80 2.16
C ALA A 170 -21.13 0.68 2.61
N GLU A 171 -22.26 1.13 3.18
CA GLU A 171 -22.38 2.50 3.68
C GLU A 171 -21.56 2.74 4.96
N GLU A 172 -21.38 1.71 5.81
CA GLU A 172 -20.50 1.79 6.98
C GLU A 172 -19.03 1.98 6.56
N ILE A 173 -18.53 1.20 5.59
CA ILE A 173 -17.17 1.37 5.04
C ILE A 173 -17.02 2.73 4.37
N LYS A 174 -18.02 3.17 3.59
CA LYS A 174 -18.03 4.49 2.97
C LYS A 174 -17.95 5.62 4.01
N SER A 175 -18.69 5.50 5.10
CA SER A 175 -18.64 6.46 6.20
C SER A 175 -17.23 6.56 6.80
N GLN A 176 -16.59 5.41 7.09
CA GLN A 176 -15.23 5.36 7.61
C GLN A 176 -14.21 5.98 6.63
N LEU A 177 -14.27 5.61 5.34
CA LEU A 177 -13.36 6.16 4.33
C LEU A 177 -13.55 7.68 4.13
N THR A 178 -14.79 8.16 4.23
CA THR A 178 -15.09 9.60 4.15
C THR A 178 -14.47 10.37 5.32
N GLN A 179 -14.38 9.79 6.52
CA GLN A 179 -13.67 10.40 7.65
C GLN A 179 -12.16 10.58 7.38
N PHE A 180 -11.59 9.77 6.50
CA PHE A 180 -10.22 9.92 6.00
C PHE A 180 -10.10 10.83 4.76
N ASN A 181 -11.17 11.53 4.39
CA ASN A 181 -11.27 12.37 3.18
C ASN A 181 -11.13 11.59 1.86
N VAL A 182 -11.37 10.28 1.86
CA VAL A 182 -11.41 9.48 0.63
C VAL A 182 -12.74 9.74 -0.07
N LYS A 183 -12.69 10.12 -1.36
CA LYS A 183 -13.87 10.20 -2.21
C LYS A 183 -14.28 8.80 -2.63
N VAL A 184 -15.46 8.37 -2.18
CA VAL A 184 -15.96 7.01 -2.39
C VAL A 184 -17.43 7.01 -2.78
N GLU A 185 -17.76 6.21 -3.77
CA GLU A 185 -19.13 5.94 -4.21
C GLU A 185 -19.48 4.47 -3.98
N THR A 186 -20.78 4.18 -3.88
CA THR A 186 -21.33 2.85 -3.62
C THR A 186 -22.20 2.42 -4.80
N LEU A 187 -22.07 1.16 -5.24
CA LEU A 187 -22.79 0.64 -6.40
C LEU A 187 -23.17 -0.84 -6.21
N PRO A 188 -24.39 -1.27 -6.60
CA PRO A 188 -24.70 -2.69 -6.69
C PRO A 188 -23.74 -3.40 -7.65
N ILE A 189 -23.27 -4.59 -7.28
CA ILE A 189 -22.22 -5.31 -8.02
C ILE A 189 -22.60 -5.61 -9.48
N GLU A 190 -23.90 -5.72 -9.80
CA GLU A 190 -24.40 -5.96 -11.15
C GLU A 190 -24.33 -4.73 -12.06
N MET A 191 -24.13 -3.54 -11.49
CA MET A 191 -24.11 -2.27 -12.22
C MET A 191 -22.70 -1.80 -12.57
N ILE A 192 -21.65 -2.45 -12.07
CA ILE A 192 -20.27 -2.06 -12.35
C ILE A 192 -19.97 -2.20 -13.85
N THR A 193 -19.39 -1.15 -14.43
CA THR A 193 -18.96 -1.13 -15.83
C THR A 193 -17.51 -1.60 -15.98
N GLU A 194 -17.11 -2.06 -17.18
CA GLU A 194 -15.72 -2.43 -17.47
C GLU A 194 -14.74 -1.24 -17.32
N ASN A 195 -15.20 -0.01 -17.57
CA ASN A 195 -14.40 1.19 -17.37
C ASN A 195 -14.11 1.44 -15.87
N GLU A 196 -15.13 1.35 -15.03
CA GLU A 196 -14.96 1.47 -13.58
C GLU A 196 -14.08 0.33 -13.04
N LYS A 197 -14.37 -0.90 -13.47
CA LYS A 197 -13.63 -2.12 -13.11
C LYS A 197 -12.13 -2.00 -13.39
N SER A 198 -11.74 -1.34 -14.48
CA SER A 198 -10.34 -1.21 -14.89
C SER A 198 -9.62 0.04 -14.36
N SER A 199 -10.35 1.11 -14.00
CA SER A 199 -9.75 2.41 -13.65
C SER A 199 -9.88 2.79 -12.18
N CYS A 200 -10.85 2.24 -11.44
CA CYS A 200 -11.08 2.56 -10.04
C CYS A 200 -10.27 1.69 -9.08
N ASN A 201 -10.06 2.22 -7.87
CA ASN A 201 -9.91 1.41 -6.67
C ASN A 201 -11.26 0.76 -6.36
N ILE A 202 -11.27 -0.53 -6.04
CA ILE A 202 -12.53 -1.29 -5.86
C ILE A 202 -12.52 -1.98 -4.52
N ILE A 203 -13.57 -1.81 -3.73
CA ILE A 203 -13.85 -2.61 -2.54
C ILE A 203 -15.01 -3.53 -2.90
N ILE A 204 -14.79 -4.84 -2.92
CA ILE A 204 -15.81 -5.82 -3.28
C ILE A 204 -16.38 -6.41 -2.00
N LEU A 205 -17.70 -6.27 -1.81
CA LEU A 205 -18.46 -6.93 -0.74
C LEU A 205 -19.41 -7.95 -1.37
N SER A 206 -19.01 -9.22 -1.40
CA SER A 206 -19.87 -10.27 -1.96
C SER A 206 -19.58 -11.64 -1.36
N LYS A 207 -20.53 -12.56 -1.44
CA LYS A 207 -20.29 -13.99 -1.28
C LYS A 207 -19.38 -14.53 -2.39
N SER A 208 -18.97 -15.79 -2.21
CA SER A 208 -18.14 -16.56 -3.14
C SER A 208 -18.75 -16.76 -4.54
N ASP A 209 -20.07 -16.61 -4.68
CA ASP A 209 -20.84 -16.89 -5.91
C ASP A 209 -20.90 -15.72 -6.89
N SER A 210 -20.37 -14.55 -6.55
CA SER A 210 -20.42 -13.39 -7.44
C SER A 210 -19.48 -13.55 -8.63
N LYS A 211 -19.87 -13.01 -9.79
CA LYS A 211 -19.07 -13.09 -11.03
C LYS A 211 -17.65 -12.53 -10.83
N LEU A 212 -17.52 -11.40 -10.13
CA LEU A 212 -16.21 -10.79 -9.86
C LEU A 212 -15.33 -11.69 -8.99
N VAL A 213 -15.90 -12.30 -7.95
CA VAL A 213 -15.14 -13.21 -7.09
C VAL A 213 -14.75 -14.47 -7.85
N LEU A 214 -15.65 -15.06 -8.64
CA LEU A 214 -15.34 -16.23 -9.48
C LEU A 214 -14.21 -15.95 -10.49
N GLU A 215 -14.17 -14.75 -11.09
CA GLU A 215 -13.08 -14.32 -11.97
C GLU A 215 -11.73 -14.27 -11.23
N LEU A 216 -11.69 -13.61 -10.06
CA LEU A 216 -10.46 -13.52 -9.24
C LEU A 216 -10.04 -14.91 -8.72
N ASN A 217 -11.00 -15.73 -8.31
CA ASN A 217 -10.81 -17.08 -7.83
C ASN A 217 -10.12 -17.99 -8.85
N GLY A 218 -10.52 -17.87 -10.12
CA GLY A 218 -9.96 -18.66 -11.22
C GLY A 218 -8.51 -18.34 -11.56
N ILE A 219 -7.98 -17.22 -11.07
CA ILE A 219 -6.60 -16.78 -11.33
C ILE A 219 -5.81 -16.50 -10.05
N HIS A 220 -6.30 -16.94 -8.89
CA HIS A 220 -5.80 -16.55 -7.57
C HIS A 220 -4.27 -16.65 -7.41
N GLU A 221 -3.66 -17.73 -7.92
CA GLU A 221 -2.19 -17.93 -7.88
C GLU A 221 -1.42 -16.84 -8.61
N ARG A 222 -1.94 -16.37 -9.76
CA ARG A 222 -1.27 -15.38 -10.62
C ARG A 222 -1.39 -13.96 -10.10
N ILE A 223 -2.28 -13.72 -9.15
CA ILE A 223 -2.66 -12.39 -8.68
C ILE A 223 -2.32 -12.17 -7.20
N GLY A 224 -1.64 -13.12 -6.58
CA GLY A 224 -1.19 -13.03 -5.19
C GLY A 224 -2.31 -13.21 -4.15
N LEU A 225 -3.46 -13.78 -4.54
CA LEU A 225 -4.49 -14.19 -3.59
C LEU A 225 -4.05 -15.48 -2.90
N GLN A 226 -4.03 -15.46 -1.56
CA GLN A 226 -3.62 -16.60 -0.73
C GLN A 226 -4.79 -17.50 -0.36
N LEU A 227 -6.00 -17.08 -0.72
CA LEU A 227 -7.25 -17.75 -0.45
C LEU A 227 -8.08 -17.84 -1.72
N TYR A 228 -8.80 -18.94 -1.85
CA TYR A 228 -9.76 -19.16 -2.93
C TYR A 228 -10.91 -20.04 -2.45
N PHE A 229 -12.05 -19.95 -3.12
CA PHE A 229 -13.21 -20.78 -2.89
C PHE A 229 -13.24 -22.01 -3.81
N LYS A 230 -13.63 -23.15 -3.24
CA LYS A 230 -14.03 -24.35 -3.97
C LYS A 230 -15.26 -24.94 -3.32
N GLU A 231 -16.34 -25.13 -4.08
CA GLU A 231 -17.60 -25.72 -3.56
C GLU A 231 -18.13 -25.01 -2.30
N ASN A 232 -18.04 -23.67 -2.28
CA ASN A 232 -18.39 -22.81 -1.14
C ASN A 232 -17.55 -23.03 0.13
N ILE A 233 -16.37 -23.63 0.00
CA ILE A 233 -15.37 -23.78 1.06
C ILE A 233 -14.23 -22.82 0.77
N LEU A 234 -13.80 -22.04 1.76
CA LEU A 234 -12.61 -21.20 1.66
C LEU A 234 -11.36 -22.05 1.91
N ILE A 235 -10.37 -21.96 1.03
CA ILE A 235 -9.15 -22.80 1.04
C ILE A 235 -7.92 -21.89 0.98
N GLU A 236 -6.89 -22.22 1.75
CA GLU A 236 -5.56 -21.60 1.62
C GLU A 236 -4.78 -22.19 0.45
N SER A 237 -4.31 -21.33 -0.46
CA SER A 237 -3.57 -21.75 -1.66
C SER A 237 -2.26 -22.46 -1.33
N ASN A 238 -1.60 -22.09 -0.23
CA ASN A 238 -0.36 -22.71 0.23
C ASN A 238 -0.58 -24.04 0.98
N ASN A 239 -1.80 -24.32 1.45
CA ASN A 239 -2.10 -25.51 2.22
C ASN A 239 -3.56 -25.92 2.00
N VAL A 240 -3.80 -26.71 0.95
CA VAL A 240 -5.15 -27.15 0.55
C VAL A 240 -5.89 -28.00 1.59
N HIS A 241 -5.20 -28.46 2.63
CA HIS A 241 -5.82 -29.16 3.76
C HIS A 241 -6.47 -28.20 4.76
N LYS A 242 -6.11 -26.91 4.73
CA LYS A 242 -6.77 -25.87 5.52
C LYS A 242 -8.01 -25.36 4.80
N GLN A 243 -9.15 -25.75 5.34
CA GLN A 243 -10.46 -25.53 4.75
C GLN A 243 -11.41 -24.94 5.77
N TYR A 244 -12.17 -23.93 5.35
CA TYR A 244 -13.05 -23.17 6.24
C TYR A 244 -14.46 -23.09 5.63
N LEU A 245 -15.44 -23.67 6.34
CA LEU A 245 -16.82 -23.81 5.86
C LEU A 245 -17.71 -22.58 6.12
N LYS A 246 -17.46 -21.86 7.22
CA LYS A 246 -18.19 -20.66 7.65
C LYS A 246 -17.18 -19.55 7.93
N ALA A 247 -16.60 -19.02 6.86
CA ALA A 247 -15.51 -18.08 6.97
C ALA A 247 -15.64 -16.95 5.97
N GLY A 248 -15.37 -15.75 6.47
CA GLY A 248 -15.08 -14.58 5.67
C GLY A 248 -13.59 -14.42 5.48
N PHE A 249 -13.18 -13.59 4.53
CA PHE A 249 -11.80 -13.16 4.42
C PHE A 249 -11.70 -11.74 3.90
N ILE A 250 -10.55 -11.13 4.17
CA ILE A 250 -10.19 -9.78 3.76
C ILE A 250 -8.81 -9.87 3.14
N GLN A 251 -8.67 -9.51 1.87
CA GLN A 251 -7.36 -9.43 1.23
C GLN A 251 -7.31 -8.30 0.20
N ALA A 252 -6.20 -7.56 0.17
CA ALA A 252 -5.93 -6.58 -0.87
C ALA A 252 -5.07 -7.19 -1.98
N LEU A 253 -5.25 -6.68 -3.20
CA LEU A 253 -4.41 -6.97 -4.36
C LEU A 253 -4.36 -5.74 -5.28
N GLN A 254 -3.38 -5.66 -6.16
CA GLN A 254 -3.46 -4.67 -7.25
C GLN A 254 -4.57 -5.06 -8.21
N ASN A 255 -5.22 -4.05 -8.81
CA ASN A 255 -6.37 -4.29 -9.67
C ASN A 255 -5.94 -5.03 -10.95
N VAL A 256 -6.38 -6.28 -11.05
CA VAL A 256 -6.03 -7.19 -12.15
C VAL A 256 -6.72 -6.81 -13.47
N TRP A 257 -7.77 -6.00 -13.40
CA TRP A 257 -8.50 -5.49 -14.55
C TRP A 257 -7.92 -4.17 -15.08
N ASN A 258 -6.86 -3.64 -14.45
CA ASN A 258 -6.11 -2.52 -15.00
C ASN A 258 -5.48 -2.93 -16.35
N PRO A 259 -5.67 -2.16 -17.44
CA PRO A 259 -5.12 -2.49 -18.75
C PRO A 259 -3.58 -2.53 -18.80
N LYS A 260 -2.90 -1.90 -17.83
CA LYS A 260 -1.43 -1.98 -17.67
C LYS A 260 -0.98 -3.24 -16.94
N GLY A 261 -1.92 -4.07 -16.51
CA GLY A 261 -1.69 -5.36 -15.85
C GLY A 261 -1.53 -5.27 -14.34
N ASN A 262 -1.41 -6.45 -13.72
CA ASN A 262 -1.01 -6.59 -12.32
C ASN A 262 0.37 -5.92 -12.12
N MET A 263 0.64 -5.38 -10.94
CA MET A 263 1.86 -4.59 -10.62
C MET A 263 1.94 -3.20 -11.27
N ALA A 264 0.88 -2.69 -11.90
CA ALA A 264 0.85 -1.33 -12.45
C ALA A 264 1.02 -0.23 -11.38
N CYS A 265 0.68 -0.50 -10.12
CA CYS A 265 0.68 0.44 -9.00
C CYS A 265 -0.15 1.69 -9.29
N GLU A 266 -1.38 1.52 -9.77
CA GLU A 266 -2.31 2.64 -10.05
C GLU A 266 -3.61 2.52 -9.27
N ASN A 267 -4.13 1.30 -9.15
CA ASN A 267 -5.37 1.02 -8.43
C ASN A 267 -5.34 -0.38 -7.80
N THR A 268 -6.12 -0.53 -6.73
CA THR A 268 -6.20 -1.74 -5.90
C THR A 268 -7.61 -2.31 -5.85
N ILE A 269 -7.70 -3.59 -5.55
CA ILE A 269 -8.92 -4.25 -5.11
C ILE A 269 -8.73 -4.60 -3.63
N LEU A 270 -9.70 -4.25 -2.79
CA LEU A 270 -9.88 -4.82 -1.46
C LEU A 270 -11.06 -5.78 -1.52
N LEU A 271 -10.77 -7.07 -1.41
CA LEU A 271 -11.77 -8.12 -1.47
C LEU A 271 -12.21 -8.49 -0.05
N VAL A 272 -13.49 -8.28 0.25
CA VAL A 272 -14.16 -8.76 1.47
C VAL A 272 -15.23 -9.75 1.04
N SER A 273 -14.94 -11.04 1.24
CA SER A 273 -15.82 -12.11 0.76
C SER A 273 -15.95 -13.23 1.78
N GLY A 274 -16.83 -14.19 1.53
CA GLY A 274 -17.11 -15.28 2.47
C GLY A 274 -18.02 -16.36 1.90
N THR A 275 -18.11 -17.47 2.64
CA THR A 275 -18.90 -18.64 2.26
C THR A 275 -20.42 -18.43 2.47
N ASP A 276 -20.79 -17.48 3.31
CA ASP A 276 -22.18 -17.09 3.55
C ASP A 276 -22.29 -15.59 3.91
N VAL A 277 -23.53 -15.11 4.06
CA VAL A 277 -23.82 -13.70 4.37
C VAL A 277 -23.21 -13.29 5.70
N ASP A 278 -23.34 -14.12 6.74
CA ASP A 278 -22.86 -13.79 8.09
C ASP A 278 -21.33 -13.70 8.14
N SER A 279 -20.66 -14.57 7.39
CA SER A 279 -19.21 -14.61 7.23
C SER A 279 -18.67 -13.32 6.60
N VAL A 280 -19.31 -12.82 5.53
CA VAL A 280 -18.93 -11.54 4.91
C VAL A 280 -19.15 -10.38 5.89
N LYS A 281 -20.28 -10.37 6.61
CA LYS A 281 -20.59 -9.32 7.60
C LYS A 281 -19.58 -9.28 8.75
N LYS A 282 -19.16 -10.45 9.24
CA LYS A 282 -18.07 -10.56 10.23
C LYS A 282 -16.76 -10.00 9.69
N ALA A 283 -16.40 -10.33 8.45
CA ALA A 283 -15.22 -9.77 7.80
C ALA A 283 -15.30 -8.24 7.68
N VAL A 284 -16.45 -7.67 7.32
CA VAL A 284 -16.63 -6.20 7.32
C VAL A 284 -16.45 -5.61 8.72
N ASN A 285 -17.01 -6.23 9.76
CA ASN A 285 -16.85 -5.75 11.13
C ASN A 285 -15.36 -5.74 11.55
N ILE A 286 -14.60 -6.79 11.20
CA ILE A 286 -13.16 -6.82 11.44
C ILE A 286 -12.42 -5.73 10.64
N LEU A 287 -12.78 -5.50 9.38
CA LEU A 287 -12.20 -4.43 8.56
C LEU A 287 -12.40 -3.05 9.19
N LEU A 288 -13.60 -2.77 9.69
CA LEU A 288 -13.92 -1.50 10.35
C LEU A 288 -13.13 -1.30 11.67
N ASN A 289 -12.64 -2.39 12.27
CA ASN A 289 -11.95 -2.42 13.56
C ASN A 289 -10.54 -3.04 13.48
N LEU A 290 -9.82 -2.79 12.38
CA LEU A 290 -8.57 -3.49 12.03
C LEU A 290 -7.36 -3.24 12.96
N GLN A 291 -7.50 -2.49 14.05
CA GLN A 291 -6.37 -2.06 14.89
C GLN A 291 -5.58 -3.22 15.50
N GLU A 292 -6.24 -4.33 15.83
CA GLU A 292 -5.62 -5.53 16.38
C GLU A 292 -4.86 -6.36 15.33
N TYR A 293 -5.17 -6.13 14.05
CA TYR A 293 -4.62 -6.88 12.90
C TYR A 293 -3.80 -5.98 11.97
N LYS A 294 -3.22 -4.90 12.53
CA LYS A 294 -2.30 -4.03 11.80
C LYS A 294 -1.19 -4.85 11.15
N TYR A 295 -0.75 -4.37 10.00
CA TYR A 295 0.33 -4.96 9.22
C TYR A 295 0.07 -6.33 8.58
N SER A 296 -1.08 -6.95 8.87
CA SER A 296 -1.50 -8.19 8.23
C SER A 296 -1.62 -8.04 6.72
N PHE A 297 -1.26 -9.08 5.97
CA PHE A 297 -1.38 -9.07 4.52
C PHE A 297 -2.80 -9.39 4.06
N GLY A 298 -3.51 -10.17 4.85
CA GLY A 298 -4.94 -10.44 4.77
C GLY A 298 -5.39 -11.20 6.00
N LEU A 299 -6.70 -11.48 6.09
CA LEU A 299 -7.33 -12.10 7.25
C LEU A 299 -8.33 -13.16 6.82
N ILE A 300 -8.40 -14.26 7.58
CA ILE A 300 -9.54 -15.18 7.62
C ILE A 300 -10.34 -14.84 8.87
N VAL A 301 -11.65 -14.79 8.77
CA VAL A 301 -12.57 -14.47 9.87
C VAL A 301 -13.55 -15.62 10.03
N THR A 302 -13.46 -16.34 11.15
CA THR A 302 -14.34 -17.47 11.50
C THR A 302 -15.20 -17.13 12.72
N ASP A 303 -16.03 -18.07 13.15
CA ASP A 303 -16.79 -17.95 14.41
C ASP A 303 -15.90 -18.02 15.66
N GLN A 304 -14.73 -18.65 15.56
CA GLN A 304 -13.87 -18.97 16.69
C GLN A 304 -12.71 -17.98 16.82
N GLU A 305 -12.18 -17.53 15.70
CA GLU A 305 -10.96 -16.73 15.65
C GLU A 305 -10.80 -15.95 14.35
N VAL A 306 -9.86 -15.00 14.37
CA VAL A 306 -9.37 -14.26 13.21
C VAL A 306 -7.90 -14.66 12.99
N LEU A 307 -7.57 -15.09 11.77
CA LEU A 307 -6.23 -15.57 11.42
C LEU A 307 -5.56 -14.61 10.43
N MET A 308 -4.33 -14.20 10.73
CA MET A 308 -3.50 -13.44 9.79
C MET A 308 -2.93 -14.34 8.70
N LEU A 309 -3.00 -13.88 7.46
CA LEU A 309 -2.46 -14.57 6.30
C LEU A 309 -0.98 -14.25 6.05
N PRO A 310 -0.19 -15.23 5.59
CA PRO A 310 -0.53 -16.67 5.53
C PRO A 310 -0.64 -17.24 6.96
N THR A 311 -1.47 -18.27 7.18
CA THR A 311 -1.69 -18.77 8.55
C THR A 311 -0.45 -19.48 9.12
N GLU A 312 0.35 -20.09 8.25
CA GLU A 312 1.67 -20.67 8.54
C GLU A 312 2.76 -19.87 7.82
N THR A 313 3.93 -19.78 8.45
CA THR A 313 5.11 -19.03 7.98
C THR A 313 6.26 -19.97 7.73
#